data_AF-A0A8H4XUA4-F1
#
_entry.id   AF-A0A8H4XUA4-F1
#
_cell.length_a   1.000
_cell.length_b   1.000
_cell.length_c   1.000
_cell.angle_alpha   90.00
_cell.angle_beta   90.00
_cell.angle_gamma   90.00
#
_symmetry.space_group_name_H-M   'P 1'
#
loop_
_entity.id
_entity.type
_entity.pdbx_description
1 polymer ?
#
loop_
_entity_poly.entity_id
_entity_poly.type
_entity_poly.pdbx_seq_one_letter_code
_entity_poly.pdbx_strand_id
1 'polypeptide(L)'
;MPGTSTPPKEDMEFSKKTSFKLPDSVTSIWITDNNHGDSTELIIGSGEQTLARWANGAQTRLSPAMINDERAQYGPVLELELLNLAVADPQSPFATYGQQQDLALTWASIYALWLHPGHRDDDLIAISVEEKRVGEYIQNTGLGVISPFSTGTSTRDTVFWLGREAFWQGAGAPDSQHWLQSRPEVTSFPGFNGTMGVFPSQLGFTRKGNVCTVHP
;
A
#
# COMPACT_ATOMS: atom_id res chain seq x y z
N MET A 1 30.39 28.19 -46.88
CA MET A 1 29.04 27.91 -46.34
C MET A 1 29.13 26.63 -45.51
N PRO A 2 29.43 26.69 -44.20
CA PRO A 2 29.39 25.52 -43.33
C PRO A 2 27.96 25.32 -42.79
N GLY A 3 27.45 24.10 -42.89
CA GLY A 3 26.09 23.72 -42.48
C GLY A 3 25.89 23.81 -40.97
N THR A 4 24.81 24.45 -40.57
CA THR A 4 24.23 24.35 -39.22
C THR A 4 23.52 22.99 -39.08
N SER A 5 24.17 22.01 -38.48
CA SER A 5 23.49 20.83 -37.94
C SER A 5 23.09 21.12 -36.50
N THR A 6 21.79 21.27 -36.30
CA THR A 6 21.09 21.35 -35.01
C THR A 6 21.53 20.20 -34.08
N PRO A 7 21.76 20.43 -32.77
CA PRO A 7 22.00 19.33 -31.84
C PRO A 7 20.73 18.48 -31.67
N PRO A 8 20.85 17.18 -31.38
CA PRO A 8 19.70 16.31 -31.17
C PRO A 8 18.92 16.78 -29.95
N LYS A 9 17.59 16.89 -30.10
CA LYS A 9 16.69 17.05 -28.96
C LYS A 9 16.78 15.78 -28.12
N GLU A 10 17.32 15.92 -26.92
CA GLU A 10 17.11 14.95 -25.85
C GLU A 10 15.62 15.00 -25.50
N ASP A 11 14.89 13.95 -25.83
CA ASP A 11 13.56 13.69 -25.28
C ASP A 11 13.75 13.33 -23.80
N MET A 12 13.86 14.35 -22.94
CA MET A 12 13.71 14.19 -21.50
C MET A 12 12.24 13.89 -21.21
N GLU A 13 11.86 12.62 -21.25
CA GLU A 13 10.67 12.12 -20.54
C GLU A 13 10.92 12.31 -19.04
N PHE A 14 10.57 13.50 -18.54
CA PHE A 14 10.46 13.71 -17.11
C PHE A 14 9.30 12.86 -16.60
N SER A 15 9.63 11.69 -16.06
CA SER A 15 8.72 10.94 -15.20
C SER A 15 8.18 11.88 -14.13
N LYS A 16 6.84 11.93 -14.02
CA LYS A 16 6.14 12.94 -13.23
C LYS A 16 6.16 12.54 -11.76
N LYS A 17 7.26 12.89 -11.07
CA LYS A 17 7.39 12.76 -9.62
C LYS A 17 6.21 13.45 -8.92
N THR A 18 5.40 12.68 -8.21
CA THR A 18 4.26 13.16 -7.41
C THR A 18 4.67 13.17 -5.95
N SER A 19 4.63 14.33 -5.30
CA SER A 19 5.06 14.51 -3.90
C SER A 19 3.88 14.90 -3.01
N PHE A 20 3.84 14.37 -1.80
CA PHE A 20 2.77 14.61 -0.83
C PHE A 20 3.26 14.37 0.59
N LYS A 21 2.43 14.77 1.55
CA LYS A 21 2.67 14.53 2.97
C LYS A 21 1.87 13.33 3.44
N LEU A 22 2.45 12.57 4.37
CA LEU A 22 1.73 11.56 5.12
C LEU A 22 0.73 12.22 6.08
N PRO A 23 -0.20 11.45 6.69
CA PRO A 23 -1.23 11.99 7.58
C PRO A 23 -0.72 12.80 8.78
N ASP A 24 0.50 12.55 9.24
CA ASP A 24 1.16 13.35 10.26
C ASP A 24 1.39 14.83 9.86
N SER A 25 1.19 15.18 8.58
CA SER A 25 1.41 16.51 8.00
C SER A 25 2.87 17.02 8.08
N VAL A 26 3.79 16.14 8.46
CA VAL A 26 5.23 16.42 8.64
C VAL A 26 6.05 15.63 7.64
N THR A 27 5.84 14.32 7.57
CA THR A 27 6.61 13.41 6.75
C THR A 27 6.25 13.59 5.29
N SER A 28 7.24 13.98 4.47
CA SER A 28 7.06 14.11 3.03
C SER A 28 7.59 12.88 2.32
N ILE A 29 6.79 12.35 1.40
CA ILE A 29 7.17 11.27 0.51
C ILE A 29 6.82 11.60 -0.93
N TRP A 30 7.39 10.85 -1.85
CA TRP A 30 7.17 10.99 -3.27
C TRP A 30 7.06 9.63 -3.94
N ILE A 31 6.34 9.59 -5.05
CA ILE A 31 6.23 8.44 -5.96
C ILE A 31 6.52 8.91 -7.39
N THR A 32 7.19 8.07 -8.17
CA THR A 32 7.48 8.36 -9.58
C THR A 32 7.47 7.08 -10.40
N ASP A 33 7.03 7.18 -11.66
CA ASP A 33 7.18 6.09 -12.62
C ASP A 33 8.66 5.94 -12.99
N ASN A 34 9.15 4.72 -13.14
CA ASN A 34 10.45 4.45 -13.71
C ASN A 34 10.23 3.47 -14.87
N ASN A 35 10.23 4.01 -16.08
CA ASN A 35 10.06 3.24 -17.29
C ASN A 35 11.41 2.70 -17.73
N HIS A 36 11.63 1.40 -17.54
CA HIS A 36 12.75 0.67 -18.12
C HIS A 36 12.24 -0.22 -19.26
N GLY A 37 12.27 0.30 -20.49
CA GLY A 37 11.74 -0.42 -21.65
C GLY A 37 10.23 -0.65 -21.52
N ASP A 38 9.79 -1.91 -21.61
CA ASP A 38 8.37 -2.29 -21.54
C ASP A 38 7.84 -2.45 -20.09
N SER A 39 8.72 -2.36 -19.08
CA SER A 39 8.33 -2.43 -17.67
C SER A 39 8.28 -1.06 -17.01
N THR A 40 7.12 -0.72 -16.46
CA THR A 40 6.93 0.42 -15.56
C THR A 40 7.08 -0.05 -14.12
N GLU A 41 8.06 0.51 -13.42
CA GLU A 41 8.21 0.36 -11.97
C GLU A 41 7.74 1.64 -11.28
N LEU A 42 7.21 1.55 -10.05
CA LEU A 42 6.92 2.72 -9.23
C LEU A 42 7.96 2.82 -8.13
N ILE A 43 8.65 3.94 -8.07
CA ILE A 43 9.68 4.20 -7.05
C ILE A 43 9.11 5.15 -6.01
N ILE A 44 9.21 4.78 -4.73
CA ILE A 44 8.76 5.57 -3.58
C ILE A 44 9.98 6.04 -2.81
N GLY A 45 10.00 7.30 -2.39
CA GLY A 45 11.08 7.83 -1.59
C GLY A 45 10.71 8.97 -0.67
N SER A 46 11.68 9.42 0.12
CA SER A 46 11.60 10.57 1.00
C SER A 46 12.93 11.32 0.96
N GLY A 47 12.88 12.64 0.74
CA GLY A 47 14.08 13.41 0.40
C GLY A 47 14.81 12.80 -0.81
N GLU A 48 16.10 12.52 -0.64
CA GLU A 48 16.98 11.87 -1.63
C GLU A 48 17.04 10.33 -1.51
N GLN A 49 16.30 9.75 -0.55
CA GLN A 49 16.35 8.32 -0.29
C GLN A 49 15.20 7.60 -0.98
N THR A 50 15.52 6.52 -1.71
CA THR A 50 14.54 5.56 -2.20
C THR A 50 14.16 4.60 -1.08
N LEU A 51 12.87 4.47 -0.79
CA LEU A 51 12.37 3.68 0.33
C LEU A 51 11.89 2.30 -0.12
N ALA A 52 11.11 2.28 -1.21
CA ALA A 52 10.47 1.08 -1.72
C ALA A 52 10.30 1.15 -3.24
N ARG A 53 10.03 -0.02 -3.83
CA ARG A 53 9.73 -0.18 -5.24
C ARG A 53 8.50 -1.08 -5.41
N TRP A 54 7.64 -0.74 -6.37
CA TRP A 54 6.64 -1.64 -6.92
C TRP A 54 7.02 -2.03 -8.35
N ALA A 55 7.06 -3.32 -8.63
CA ALA A 55 7.28 -3.83 -9.98
C ALA A 55 6.03 -4.56 -10.49
N ASN A 56 5.77 -4.49 -11.80
CA ASN A 56 4.70 -5.27 -12.41
C ASN A 56 5.09 -6.75 -12.46
N GLY A 57 4.35 -7.57 -11.72
CA GLY A 57 4.45 -9.03 -11.73
C GLY A 57 3.42 -9.70 -12.65
N ALA A 58 3.01 -10.90 -12.28
CA ALA A 58 2.05 -11.70 -13.04
C ALA A 58 0.66 -11.03 -13.12
N GLN A 59 -0.13 -11.39 -14.13
CA GLN A 59 -1.53 -11.00 -14.22
C GLN A 59 -2.37 -11.86 -13.29
N THR A 60 -3.30 -11.23 -12.57
CA THR A 60 -4.28 -11.92 -11.73
C THR A 60 -5.68 -11.38 -11.99
N ARG A 61 -6.68 -12.15 -11.58
CA ARG A 61 -8.06 -11.70 -11.60
C ARG A 61 -8.27 -10.69 -10.47
N LEU A 62 -8.91 -9.58 -10.78
CA LEU A 62 -9.27 -8.51 -9.84
C LEU A 62 -10.77 -8.50 -9.52
N SER A 63 -11.59 -9.10 -10.38
CA SER A 63 -13.03 -9.17 -10.15
C SER A 63 -13.38 -10.26 -9.11
N PRO A 64 -14.47 -10.08 -8.33
CA PRO A 64 -14.95 -11.09 -7.39
C PRO A 64 -15.22 -12.45 -8.07
N ALA A 65 -15.07 -13.53 -7.31
CA ALA A 65 -15.25 -14.90 -7.81
C ALA A 65 -16.67 -15.21 -8.32
N MET A 66 -17.67 -14.41 -7.95
CA MET A 66 -19.05 -14.56 -8.42
C MET A 66 -19.28 -14.07 -9.86
N ILE A 67 -18.32 -13.33 -10.43
CA ILE A 67 -18.39 -12.84 -11.81
C ILE A 67 -18.04 -13.96 -12.79
N ASN A 68 -18.72 -14.05 -13.93
CA ASN A 68 -18.37 -15.03 -14.96
C ASN A 68 -17.04 -14.66 -15.62
N ASP A 69 -16.30 -15.66 -16.12
CA ASP A 69 -14.97 -15.45 -16.72
C ASP A 69 -15.00 -14.52 -17.95
N GLU A 70 -16.08 -14.56 -18.73
CA GLU A 70 -16.29 -13.66 -19.88
C GLU A 70 -16.38 -12.17 -19.50
N ARG A 71 -16.66 -11.88 -18.23
CA ARG A 71 -16.77 -10.51 -17.67
C ARG A 71 -15.74 -10.25 -16.57
N ALA A 72 -14.83 -11.19 -16.34
CA ALA A 72 -13.82 -11.05 -15.32
C ALA A 72 -12.82 -9.97 -15.72
N GLN A 73 -12.38 -9.20 -14.72
CA GLN A 73 -11.37 -8.18 -14.90
C GLN A 73 -10.04 -8.75 -14.41
N TYR A 74 -8.98 -8.48 -15.17
CA TYR A 74 -7.63 -8.91 -14.87
C TYR A 74 -6.72 -7.68 -14.83
N GLY A 75 -5.68 -7.75 -14.01
CA GLY A 75 -4.68 -6.72 -13.91
C GLY A 75 -3.37 -7.24 -13.32
N PRO A 76 -2.32 -6.42 -13.33
CA PRO A 76 -1.02 -6.81 -12.81
C PRO A 76 -1.06 -6.96 -11.29
N VAL A 77 -0.27 -7.89 -10.78
CA VAL A 77 0.12 -7.96 -9.37
C VAL A 77 1.32 -7.04 -9.18
N LEU A 78 1.23 -6.04 -8.32
CA LEU A 78 2.37 -5.20 -7.97
C LEU A 78 3.23 -5.87 -6.89
N GLU A 79 4.48 -6.18 -7.21
CA GLU A 79 5.42 -6.79 -6.28
C GLU A 79 6.12 -5.71 -5.45
N LEU A 80 5.98 -5.77 -4.11
CA LEU A 80 6.66 -4.86 -3.20
C LEU A 80 8.09 -5.32 -2.90
N GLU A 81 9.03 -4.40 -3.05
CA GLU A 81 10.39 -4.53 -2.53
C GLU A 81 10.73 -3.33 -1.63
N LEU A 82 11.25 -3.61 -0.44
CA LEU A 82 11.70 -2.60 0.51
C LEU A 82 13.23 -2.50 0.44
N LEU A 83 13.76 -1.33 0.08
CA LEU A 83 15.17 -1.19 -0.31
C LEU A 83 16.07 -0.66 0.83
N ASN A 84 15.52 0.12 1.75
CA ASN A 84 16.28 0.81 2.81
C ASN A 84 15.98 0.29 4.23
N LEU A 85 15.84 -1.03 4.39
CA LEU A 85 15.61 -1.66 5.69
C LEU A 85 16.84 -1.65 6.61
N ALA A 86 18.06 -1.64 6.05
CA ALA A 86 19.31 -1.80 6.80
C ALA A 86 19.87 -0.47 7.37
N VAL A 87 19.39 0.67 6.89
CA VAL A 87 19.81 1.99 7.38
C VAL A 87 18.84 2.41 8.48
N ALA A 88 19.14 2.01 9.71
CA ALA A 88 18.47 2.53 10.90
C ALA A 88 18.91 3.98 11.13
N ASP A 89 18.48 4.90 10.26
CA ASP A 89 18.61 6.32 10.50
C ASP A 89 17.65 6.70 11.63
N PRO A 90 18.14 7.09 12.83
CA PRO A 90 17.29 7.48 13.95
C PRO A 90 16.45 8.74 13.65
N GLN A 91 16.82 9.50 12.60
CA GLN A 91 16.08 10.68 12.13
C GLN A 91 15.08 10.36 11.02
N SER A 92 15.02 9.11 10.55
CA SER A 92 14.03 8.72 9.56
C SER A 92 12.62 8.87 10.16
N PRO A 93 11.67 9.47 9.44
CA PRO A 93 10.27 9.53 9.90
C PRO A 93 9.63 8.13 10.02
N PHE A 94 10.28 7.11 9.47
CA PHE A 94 9.88 5.71 9.54
C PHE A 94 10.63 4.93 10.64
N ALA A 95 11.56 5.59 11.36
CA ALA A 95 12.20 5.05 12.54
C ALA A 95 11.17 4.99 13.68
N THR A 96 10.38 3.92 13.67
CA THR A 96 9.46 3.63 14.75
C THR A 96 10.29 3.10 15.93
N TYR A 97 9.94 3.42 17.19
CA TYR A 97 10.61 2.83 18.35
C TYR A 97 10.47 1.30 18.30
N GLY A 98 11.53 0.60 17.86
CA GLY A 98 11.57 -0.86 17.74
C GLY A 98 11.80 -1.37 16.30
N GLN A 99 11.60 -2.68 16.10
CA GLN A 99 11.81 -3.36 14.80
C GLN A 99 10.60 -3.24 13.85
N GLN A 100 9.90 -2.10 13.76
CA GLN A 100 8.66 -1.98 12.96
C GLN A 100 8.80 -1.12 11.69
N GLN A 101 10.03 -0.75 11.33
CA GLN A 101 10.33 0.10 10.17
C GLN A 101 9.82 -0.49 8.86
N ASP A 102 9.96 -1.81 8.67
CA ASP A 102 9.41 -2.58 7.54
C ASP A 102 7.91 -2.36 7.36
N LEU A 103 7.15 -2.42 8.45
CA LEU A 103 5.69 -2.26 8.44
C LEU A 103 5.29 -0.81 8.14
N ALA A 104 5.97 0.16 8.74
CA ALA A 104 5.74 1.58 8.50
C ALA A 104 6.05 1.97 7.04
N LEU A 105 7.14 1.45 6.48
CA LEU A 105 7.50 1.65 5.08
C LEU A 105 6.52 0.98 4.13
N THR A 106 6.06 -0.23 4.45
CA THR A 106 5.01 -0.93 3.69
C THR A 106 3.75 -0.06 3.62
N TRP A 107 3.27 0.42 4.76
CA TRP A 107 2.06 1.24 4.82
C TRP A 107 2.21 2.55 4.03
N ALA A 108 3.33 3.25 4.18
CA ALA A 108 3.62 4.48 3.45
C ALA A 108 3.75 4.24 1.94
N SER A 109 4.30 3.09 1.53
CA SER A 109 4.39 2.68 0.13
C SER A 109 3.00 2.42 -0.48
N ILE A 110 2.09 1.81 0.28
CA ILE A 110 0.69 1.61 -0.13
C ILE A 110 -0.07 2.95 -0.17
N TYR A 111 0.15 3.83 0.81
CA TYR A 111 -0.40 5.20 0.77
C TYR A 111 0.02 5.92 -0.51
N ALA A 112 1.27 5.76 -0.92
CA ALA A 112 1.79 6.35 -2.14
C ALA A 112 1.13 5.80 -3.40
N LEU A 113 0.85 4.49 -3.47
CA LEU A 113 0.08 3.88 -4.56
C LEU A 113 -1.30 4.53 -4.69
N TRP A 114 -2.04 4.67 -3.59
CA TRP A 114 -3.39 5.26 -3.62
C TRP A 114 -3.42 6.73 -4.01
N LEU A 115 -2.29 7.44 -3.93
CA LEU A 115 -2.16 8.82 -4.42
C LEU A 115 -1.58 8.92 -5.82
N HIS A 116 -1.09 7.82 -6.39
CA HIS A 116 -0.58 7.79 -7.74
C HIS A 116 -1.71 8.04 -8.75
N PRO A 117 -1.54 8.94 -9.74
CA PRO A 117 -2.58 9.21 -10.73
C PRO A 117 -3.07 7.97 -11.50
N GLY A 118 -2.21 6.96 -11.66
CA GLY A 118 -2.56 5.70 -12.32
C GLY A 118 -3.37 4.71 -11.48
N HIS A 119 -3.45 4.92 -10.15
CA HIS A 119 -4.07 3.96 -9.21
C HIS A 119 -5.09 4.57 -8.25
N ARG A 120 -5.13 5.90 -8.13
CA ARG A 120 -6.02 6.61 -7.18
C ARG A 120 -7.52 6.36 -7.38
N ASP A 121 -7.89 5.95 -8.59
CA ASP A 121 -9.27 5.71 -9.02
C ASP A 121 -9.60 4.20 -9.04
N ASP A 122 -8.64 3.33 -8.71
CA ASP A 122 -8.88 1.90 -8.55
C ASP A 122 -9.65 1.62 -7.25
N ASP A 123 -10.57 0.66 -7.27
CA ASP A 123 -11.22 0.18 -6.03
C ASP A 123 -10.37 -0.89 -5.32
N LEU A 124 -9.50 -1.55 -6.09
CA LEU A 124 -8.73 -2.71 -5.68
C LEU A 124 -7.38 -2.74 -6.40
N ILE A 125 -6.30 -2.97 -5.64
CA ILE A 125 -4.96 -3.19 -6.17
C ILE A 125 -4.49 -4.58 -5.73
N ALA A 126 -4.06 -5.41 -6.69
CA ALA A 126 -3.44 -6.69 -6.37
C ALA A 126 -1.95 -6.50 -6.11
N ILE A 127 -1.45 -7.06 -5.01
CA ILE A 127 -0.04 -6.97 -4.62
C ILE A 127 0.52 -8.34 -4.22
N SER A 128 1.84 -8.46 -4.25
CA SER A 128 2.60 -9.51 -3.56
C SER A 128 3.73 -8.89 -2.77
N VAL A 129 4.20 -9.59 -1.74
CA VAL A 129 5.27 -9.12 -0.85
C VAL A 129 6.27 -10.25 -0.59
N GLU A 130 7.55 -9.92 -0.51
CA GLU A 130 8.59 -10.91 -0.28
C GLU A 130 8.61 -11.41 1.17
N GLU A 131 8.56 -10.48 2.12
CA GLU A 131 8.70 -10.78 3.54
C GLU A 131 7.42 -11.33 4.17
N LYS A 132 7.53 -12.49 4.83
CA LYS A 132 6.41 -13.14 5.55
C LYS A 132 5.72 -12.21 6.55
N ARG A 133 6.52 -11.45 7.30
CA ARG A 133 6.04 -10.54 8.33
C ARG A 133 5.18 -9.41 7.75
N VAL A 134 5.56 -8.90 6.58
CA VAL A 134 4.79 -7.89 5.85
C VAL A 134 3.46 -8.48 5.39
N GLY A 135 3.46 -9.71 4.86
CA GLY A 135 2.23 -10.42 4.48
C GLY A 135 1.29 -10.67 5.67
N GLU A 136 1.82 -11.12 6.80
CA GLU A 136 1.07 -11.29 8.05
C GLU A 136 0.49 -9.96 8.55
N TYR A 137 1.26 -8.88 8.47
CA TYR A 137 0.81 -7.53 8.80
C TYR A 137 -0.36 -7.08 7.91
N ILE A 138 -0.25 -7.24 6.59
CA ILE A 138 -1.32 -6.87 5.63
C ILE A 138 -2.61 -7.63 5.95
N GLN A 139 -2.50 -8.94 6.20
CA GLN A 139 -3.66 -9.79 6.51
C GLN A 139 -4.28 -9.45 7.86
N ASN A 140 -3.47 -9.37 8.92
CA ASN A 140 -3.96 -9.23 10.29
C ASN A 140 -4.50 -7.83 10.60
N THR A 141 -4.08 -6.81 9.86
CA THR A 141 -4.58 -5.44 10.01
C THR A 141 -5.81 -5.16 9.15
N GLY A 142 -6.23 -6.11 8.30
CA GLY A 142 -7.33 -5.92 7.35
C GLY A 142 -6.97 -4.99 6.18
N LEU A 143 -5.69 -4.63 6.02
CA LEU A 143 -5.20 -3.78 4.94
C LEU A 143 -5.39 -4.43 3.56
N GLY A 144 -5.29 -5.76 3.52
CA GLY A 144 -5.63 -6.55 2.36
C GLY A 144 -6.14 -7.94 2.73
N VAL A 145 -6.82 -8.58 1.79
CA VAL A 145 -7.27 -9.97 1.92
C VAL A 145 -6.50 -10.84 0.95
N ILE A 146 -6.27 -12.11 1.30
CA ILE A 146 -5.69 -13.06 0.36
C ILE A 146 -6.68 -13.26 -0.79
N SER A 147 -6.21 -13.09 -2.03
CA SER A 147 -6.99 -13.30 -3.23
C SER A 147 -7.49 -14.75 -3.28
N PRO A 148 -8.77 -15.00 -3.63
CA PRO A 148 -9.28 -16.35 -3.81
C PRO A 148 -8.62 -17.08 -4.99
N PHE A 149 -7.89 -16.36 -5.84
CA PHE A 149 -7.14 -16.89 -6.98
C PHE A 149 -5.64 -17.02 -6.68
N SER A 150 -5.22 -16.75 -5.45
CA SER A 150 -3.84 -16.95 -5.02
C SER A 150 -3.50 -18.44 -5.06
N THR A 151 -2.54 -18.82 -5.89
CA THR A 151 -2.08 -20.21 -6.06
C THR A 151 -0.88 -20.56 -5.19
N GLY A 152 -0.25 -19.55 -4.59
CA GLY A 152 0.99 -19.68 -3.83
C GLY A 152 0.84 -20.32 -2.47
N THR A 153 1.77 -21.21 -2.13
CA THR A 153 2.03 -21.64 -0.74
C THR A 153 3.15 -20.84 -0.09
N SER A 154 3.91 -20.07 -0.88
CA SER A 154 4.95 -19.16 -0.42
C SER A 154 4.41 -17.72 -0.29
N THR A 155 5.08 -16.89 0.51
CA THR A 155 4.68 -15.49 0.74
C THR A 155 4.77 -14.65 -0.52
N ARG A 156 5.82 -14.86 -1.33
CA ARG A 156 6.03 -14.17 -2.60
C ARG A 156 4.97 -14.53 -3.65
N ASP A 157 4.47 -15.77 -3.60
CA ASP A 157 3.42 -16.24 -4.50
C ASP A 157 2.01 -15.95 -3.95
N THR A 158 1.90 -15.38 -2.74
CA THR A 158 0.63 -15.01 -2.14
C THR A 158 0.19 -13.66 -2.68
N VAL A 159 -0.95 -13.64 -3.36
CA VAL A 159 -1.54 -12.40 -3.88
C VAL A 159 -2.52 -11.84 -2.86
N PHE A 160 -2.30 -10.60 -2.45
CA PHE A 160 -3.22 -9.84 -1.61
C PHE A 160 -4.00 -8.85 -2.46
N TRP A 161 -5.28 -8.68 -2.15
CA TRP A 161 -6.12 -7.61 -2.68
C TRP A 161 -6.22 -6.50 -1.65
N LEU A 162 -5.64 -5.34 -1.97
CA LEU A 162 -5.79 -4.12 -1.19
C LEU A 162 -7.10 -3.46 -1.56
N GLY A 163 -8.01 -3.34 -0.59
CA GLY A 163 -9.26 -2.62 -0.77
C GLY A 163 -9.09 -1.14 -0.45
N ARG A 164 -9.53 -0.27 -1.36
CA ARG A 164 -9.46 1.19 -1.18
C ARG A 164 -10.16 1.64 0.11
N GLU A 165 -11.36 1.13 0.38
CA GLU A 165 -12.15 1.49 1.56
C GLU A 165 -11.47 1.11 2.87
N ALA A 166 -10.94 -0.11 2.97
CA ALA A 166 -10.26 -0.57 4.18
C ALA A 166 -9.02 0.28 4.46
N PHE A 167 -8.26 0.61 3.41
CA PHE A 167 -7.17 1.55 3.50
C PHE A 167 -7.67 2.88 4.06
N TRP A 168 -8.64 3.54 3.41
CA TRP A 168 -9.23 4.84 3.78
C TRP A 168 -10.06 4.87 5.08
N GLN A 169 -10.20 3.73 5.77
CA GLN A 169 -10.66 3.66 7.17
C GLN A 169 -9.54 3.57 8.22
N GLY A 170 -8.30 3.33 7.80
CA GLY A 170 -7.10 3.42 8.63
C GLY A 170 -6.44 2.07 8.88
N ALA A 171 -6.79 1.05 8.10
CA ALA A 171 -6.23 -0.29 8.25
C ALA A 171 -4.70 -0.24 8.23
N GLY A 172 -4.08 -0.86 9.23
CA GLY A 172 -2.64 -0.96 9.39
C GLY A 172 -1.88 0.34 9.67
N ALA A 173 -2.53 1.50 9.73
CA ALA A 173 -1.83 2.77 9.89
C ALA A 173 -0.99 2.82 11.17
N PRO A 174 0.31 3.18 11.10
CA PRO A 174 1.11 3.46 12.29
C PRO A 174 0.45 4.53 13.17
N ASP A 175 0.66 4.48 14.48
CA ASP A 175 0.06 5.44 15.43
C ASP A 175 0.37 6.90 15.06
N SER A 176 1.58 7.17 14.57
CA SER A 176 2.00 8.50 14.11
C SER A 176 1.33 8.95 12.81
N GLN A 177 0.79 8.02 12.03
CA GLN A 177 0.21 8.25 10.69
C GLN A 177 -1.29 7.97 10.63
N HIS A 178 -1.95 7.83 11.78
CA HIS A 178 -3.38 7.57 11.83
C HIS A 178 -4.20 8.84 11.55
N TRP A 179 -5.23 8.77 10.71
CA TRP A 179 -6.13 9.90 10.45
C TRP A 179 -6.93 10.39 11.66
N LEU A 180 -7.14 9.55 12.67
CA LEU A 180 -7.78 9.93 13.91
C LEU A 180 -6.72 10.58 14.80
N GLN A 181 -6.63 11.92 14.72
CA GLN A 181 -5.68 12.72 15.50
C GLN A 181 -5.97 12.71 17.01
N SER A 182 -7.14 12.23 17.43
CA SER A 182 -7.47 11.99 18.83
C SER A 182 -8.16 10.64 18.99
N ARG A 183 -7.80 9.93 20.05
CA ARG A 183 -8.46 8.71 20.53
C ARG A 183 -9.35 9.07 21.72
N PRO A 184 -10.54 9.67 21.50
CA PRO A 184 -11.40 10.08 22.60
C PRO A 184 -11.86 8.88 23.44
N GLU A 185 -11.83 7.65 22.94
CA GLU A 185 -12.05 6.41 23.71
C GLU A 185 -10.99 6.16 24.79
N VAL A 186 -9.79 6.72 24.66
CA VAL A 186 -8.72 6.63 25.66
C VAL A 186 -8.80 7.77 26.67
N THR A 187 -9.26 8.95 26.26
CA THR A 187 -9.18 10.19 27.07
C THR A 187 -10.52 10.71 27.59
N SER A 188 -11.64 10.43 26.93
CA SER A 188 -12.96 11.04 27.16
C SER A 188 -14.14 10.04 27.20
N PHE A 189 -13.99 8.85 26.63
CA PHE A 189 -14.99 7.76 26.62
C PHE A 189 -14.35 6.40 27.01
N PRO A 190 -13.81 6.29 28.24
CA PRO A 190 -13.19 5.05 28.71
C PRO A 190 -14.20 3.89 28.62
N GLY A 191 -13.79 2.80 27.96
CA GLY A 191 -14.61 1.59 27.77
C GLY A 191 -15.27 1.47 26.39
N PHE A 192 -15.19 2.48 25.52
CA PHE A 192 -15.68 2.37 24.13
C PHE A 192 -14.75 1.54 23.23
N ASN A 193 -13.49 1.32 23.62
CA ASN A 193 -12.54 0.44 22.91
C ASN A 193 -11.32 0.02 23.77
N GLY A 194 -11.53 -0.23 25.07
CA GLY A 194 -10.44 -0.31 26.07
C GLY A 194 -9.45 -1.49 25.92
N THR A 195 -9.74 -2.48 25.08
CA THR A 195 -8.92 -3.70 24.91
C THR A 195 -8.72 -4.11 23.45
N MET A 196 -9.32 -3.40 22.50
CA MET A 196 -9.23 -3.73 21.08
C MET A 196 -8.66 -2.52 20.35
N GLY A 197 -7.41 -2.65 19.89
CA GLY A 197 -6.78 -1.62 19.06
C GLY A 197 -7.69 -1.26 17.88
N VAL A 198 -7.67 0.02 17.50
CA VAL A 198 -8.16 0.63 16.25
C VAL A 198 -9.07 -0.28 15.40
N PHE A 199 -10.39 -0.05 15.49
CA PHE A 199 -11.46 -0.74 14.74
C PHE A 199 -11.70 -2.24 15.06
N PRO A 200 -12.94 -2.75 14.93
CA PRO A 200 -13.32 -4.07 15.41
C PRO A 200 -12.54 -5.17 14.67
N SER A 201 -11.84 -6.01 15.43
CA SER A 201 -10.92 -7.01 14.86
C SER A 201 -11.59 -8.24 14.23
N GLN A 202 -12.93 -8.31 14.21
CA GLN A 202 -13.66 -9.37 13.53
C GLN A 202 -14.99 -8.88 12.94
N LEU A 203 -15.04 -8.75 11.60
CA LEU A 203 -16.31 -8.73 10.87
C LEU A 203 -16.76 -10.18 10.64
N GLY A 204 -17.63 -10.68 11.52
CA GLY A 204 -18.28 -11.98 11.35
C GLY A 204 -19.47 -11.88 10.39
N PHE A 205 -19.32 -12.40 9.17
CA PHE A 205 -20.45 -12.55 8.25
C PHE A 205 -21.18 -13.87 8.53
N THR A 206 -22.33 -13.81 9.20
CA THR A 206 -23.24 -14.95 9.24
C THR A 206 -24.04 -15.00 7.94
N ARG A 207 -23.92 -16.11 7.21
CA ARG A 207 -24.53 -16.31 5.88
C ARG A 207 -26.06 -16.43 5.90
N LYS A 208 -26.74 -16.05 6.99
CA LYS A 208 -28.20 -16.14 7.14
C LYS A 208 -28.76 -15.00 7.99
N GLY A 209 -29.44 -14.07 7.32
CA GLY A 209 -30.28 -13.05 7.93
C GLY A 209 -29.55 -11.74 8.16
N ASN A 210 -30.12 -10.64 7.64
CA ASN A 210 -29.62 -9.28 7.78
C ASN A 210 -29.62 -8.86 9.26
N VAL A 211 -28.60 -9.23 10.01
CA VAL A 211 -28.35 -8.72 11.36
C VAL A 211 -26.86 -8.44 11.46
N CYS A 212 -26.50 -7.17 11.46
CA CYS A 212 -25.18 -6.73 11.90
C CYS A 212 -25.13 -6.90 13.42
N THR A 213 -24.45 -7.93 13.92
CA THR A 213 -24.07 -8.03 15.33
C THR A 213 -22.58 -7.79 15.47
N VAL A 214 -22.22 -6.68 16.13
CA VAL A 214 -20.88 -6.46 16.66
C VAL A 214 -20.78 -7.25 17.98
N HIS A 215 -19.76 -8.11 18.10
CA HIS A 215 -19.42 -8.78 19.36
C HIS A 215 -18.17 -8.11 19.96
N PRO A 216 -18.18 -7.79 21.27
CA PRO A 216 -17.03 -7.23 21.98
C PRO A 216 -15.93 -8.27 22.22
#